data_AF-A0A959URR0-F1
#
_entry.id   AF-A0A959URR0-F1
#
_cell.length_a   1.000
_cell.length_b   1.000
_cell.length_c   1.000
_cell.angle_alpha   90.00
_cell.angle_beta   90.00
_cell.angle_gamma   90.00
#
_symmetry.space_group_name_H-M   'P 1'
#
loop_
_entity.id
_entity.type
_entity.pdbx_description
1 polymer ?
#
loop_
_entity_poly.entity_id
_entity_poly.type
_entity_poly.pdbx_seq_one_letter_code
_entity_poly.pdbx_strand_id
1 'polypeptide(L)'
;MEAIEKENPSLAGVLPKNYARQEYTPEMLAGLIDLFSGTDLVDAESQSLDVLGRVYEYFLGKFAASEGKAGGEFYTPRSIVRTMVEMLEPFNGRVFDPACGSGGMFVQAEEFVKQHSGNRNDISIYGQEKNPTTWRLAKMNLALRGIENDLGPRWGDSFDDAMHPDLRADFILTNPPFGKTV
;
A
#
# COMPACT_ATOMS: atom_id res chain seq x y z
N MET A 1 5.96 4.53 17.66
CA MET A 1 6.23 4.93 16.26
C MET A 1 7.68 5.36 16.04
N GLU A 2 8.23 6.32 16.78
CA GLU A 2 9.63 6.76 16.58
C GLU A 2 10.67 5.64 16.72
N ALA A 3 10.52 4.76 17.71
CA ALA A 3 11.39 3.59 17.85
C ALA A 3 11.34 2.66 16.63
N ILE A 4 10.14 2.39 16.11
CA ILE A 4 9.93 1.55 14.92
C ILE A 4 10.62 2.17 13.71
N GLU A 5 10.44 3.48 13.47
CA GLU A 5 11.09 4.17 12.35
C GLU A 5 12.63 4.19 12.48
N LYS A 6 13.15 4.28 13.71
CA LYS A 6 14.60 4.25 13.96
C LYS A 6 15.21 2.89 13.62
N GLU A 7 14.49 1.81 13.90
CA GLU A 7 14.93 0.45 13.60
C GLU A 7 14.69 0.05 12.13
N ASN A 8 13.76 0.74 11.45
CA ASN A 8 13.33 0.44 10.09
C ASN A 8 13.48 1.69 9.20
N PRO A 9 14.68 1.92 8.61
CA PRO A 9 14.94 3.11 7.80
C PRO A 9 13.96 3.32 6.64
N SER A 10 13.43 2.24 6.07
CA SER A 10 12.41 2.27 5.01
C SER A 10 11.08 2.90 5.43
N LEU A 11 10.83 3.02 6.73
CA LEU A 11 9.62 3.61 7.32
C LEU A 11 9.85 5.00 7.93
N ALA A 12 11.04 5.59 7.75
CA ALA A 12 11.34 6.91 8.30
C ALA A 12 10.33 7.98 7.84
N GLY A 13 9.64 8.63 8.77
CA GLY A 13 8.63 9.66 8.47
C GLY A 13 7.33 9.13 7.84
N VAL A 14 7.13 7.81 7.83
CA VAL A 14 5.93 7.16 7.28
C VAL A 14 4.83 7.03 8.34
N LEU A 15 5.19 6.70 9.58
CA LEU A 15 4.20 6.32 10.59
C LEU A 15 3.55 7.57 11.21
N PRO A 16 2.21 7.58 11.40
CA PRO A 16 1.54 8.71 12.03
C PRO A 16 2.00 8.87 13.48
N LYS A 17 2.19 10.13 13.92
CA LYS A 17 2.64 10.48 15.29
C LYS A 17 1.65 11.39 16.01
N ASN A 18 0.48 11.63 15.44
CA ASN A 18 -0.50 12.63 15.86
C ASN A 18 -1.58 12.08 16.82
N TYR A 19 -1.23 11.15 17.70
CA TYR A 19 -2.19 10.54 18.65
C TYR A 19 -2.58 11.46 19.81
N ALA A 20 -1.79 12.52 20.07
CA ALA A 20 -2.07 13.50 21.12
C ALA A 20 -3.03 14.63 20.68
N ARG A 21 -3.83 14.43 19.62
CA ARG A 21 -4.83 15.41 19.20
C ARG A 21 -5.96 15.48 20.24
N GLN A 22 -6.46 16.68 20.49
CA GLN A 22 -7.53 16.93 21.47
C GLN A 22 -8.84 16.19 21.14
N GLU A 23 -9.04 15.81 19.88
CA GLU A 23 -10.20 15.06 19.40
C GLU A 23 -10.20 13.59 19.85
N TYR A 24 -9.06 13.06 20.34
CA TYR A 24 -8.93 11.67 20.78
C TYR A 24 -8.87 11.61 22.31
N THR A 25 -9.90 11.03 22.93
CA THR A 25 -9.87 10.81 24.38
C THR A 25 -9.07 9.54 24.72
N PRO A 26 -8.46 9.44 25.91
CA PRO A 26 -7.80 8.21 26.35
C PRO A 26 -8.68 6.98 26.28
N GLU A 27 -9.98 7.11 26.57
CA GLU A 27 -10.95 6.01 26.54
C GLU A 27 -11.22 5.53 25.11
N MET A 28 -11.29 6.45 24.14
CA MET A 28 -11.41 6.09 22.73
C MET A 28 -10.18 5.33 22.23
N LEU A 29 -8.98 5.80 22.59
CA LEU A 29 -7.73 5.15 22.21
C LEU A 29 -7.57 3.78 22.87
N ALA A 30 -7.90 3.67 24.16
CA ALA A 30 -7.88 2.40 24.88
C ALA A 30 -8.87 1.40 24.28
N GLY A 31 -10.12 1.82 24.04
CA GLY A 31 -11.13 0.96 23.41
C GLY A 31 -10.75 0.51 22.01
N LEU A 32 -10.05 1.36 21.23
CA LEU A 32 -9.52 0.96 19.93
C LEU A 32 -8.40 -0.08 20.06
N ILE A 33 -7.48 0.10 21.01
CA ILE A 33 -6.43 -0.89 21.29
C ILE A 33 -7.06 -2.22 21.72
N ASP A 34 -8.03 -2.19 22.62
CA ASP A 34 -8.72 -3.39 23.12
C ASP A 34 -9.44 -4.13 21.99
N LEU A 35 -10.09 -3.41 21.08
CA LEU A 35 -10.76 -4.00 19.90
C LEU A 35 -9.78 -4.79 19.02
N PHE A 36 -8.55 -4.28 18.83
CA PHE A 36 -7.53 -4.95 18.03
C PHE A 36 -6.69 -5.96 18.83
N SER A 37 -6.79 -5.96 20.16
CA SER A 37 -6.06 -6.88 21.06
C SER A 37 -6.80 -8.19 21.34
N GLY A 38 -7.99 -8.38 20.74
CA GLY A 38 -8.74 -9.62 20.86
C GLY A 38 -7.96 -10.83 20.33
N THR A 39 -8.04 -11.95 21.04
CA THR A 39 -7.35 -13.21 20.71
C THR A 39 -7.67 -13.70 19.31
N ASP A 40 -8.89 -13.47 18.82
CA ASP A 40 -9.33 -13.90 17.48
C ASP A 40 -8.48 -13.28 16.35
N LEU A 41 -8.08 -12.01 16.47
CA LEU A 41 -7.25 -11.34 15.46
C LEU A 41 -5.81 -11.87 15.50
N VAL A 42 -5.27 -12.07 16.70
CA VAL A 42 -3.92 -12.61 16.90
C VAL A 42 -3.84 -14.05 16.40
N ASP A 43 -4.82 -14.86 16.73
CA ASP A 43 -4.90 -16.26 16.29
C ASP A 43 -5.08 -16.35 14.78
N ALA A 44 -5.94 -15.51 14.18
CA ALA A 44 -6.15 -15.50 12.73
C ALA A 44 -4.91 -15.03 11.94
N GLU A 45 -4.15 -14.06 12.47
CA GLU A 45 -2.86 -13.63 11.90
C GLU A 45 -1.78 -14.71 12.06
N SER A 46 -1.77 -15.42 13.19
CA SER A 46 -0.83 -16.54 13.41
C SER A 46 -1.09 -17.72 12.46
N GLN A 47 -2.36 -17.93 12.08
CA GLN A 47 -2.78 -18.99 11.16
C GLN A 47 -2.69 -18.58 9.68
N SER A 48 -2.76 -17.27 9.39
CA SER A 48 -2.63 -16.75 8.04
C SER A 48 -1.84 -15.44 8.02
N LEU A 49 -0.80 -15.40 7.19
CA LEU A 49 0.17 -14.30 7.10
C LEU A 49 -0.40 -12.94 6.58
N ASP A 50 -1.72 -12.74 6.52
CA ASP A 50 -2.32 -11.55 5.89
C ASP A 50 -3.72 -11.16 6.41
N VAL A 51 -4.06 -11.40 7.68
CA VAL A 51 -5.35 -10.88 8.21
C VAL A 51 -5.26 -9.37 8.39
N LEU A 52 -4.22 -8.88 9.05
CA LEU A 52 -4.02 -7.46 9.33
C LEU A 52 -3.91 -6.64 8.03
N GLY A 53 -3.23 -7.17 7.02
CA GLY A 53 -3.19 -6.55 5.69
C GLY A 53 -4.58 -6.41 5.07
N ARG A 54 -5.39 -7.48 5.07
CA ARG A 54 -6.76 -7.43 4.52
C ARG A 54 -7.68 -6.50 5.30
N VAL A 55 -7.55 -6.46 6.63
CA VAL A 55 -8.27 -5.50 7.48
C VAL A 55 -7.87 -4.06 7.11
N TYR A 56 -6.57 -3.82 6.91
CA TYR A 56 -6.05 -2.53 6.47
C TYR A 56 -6.63 -2.09 5.13
N GLU A 57 -6.61 -2.95 4.11
CA GLU A 57 -7.20 -2.66 2.79
C GLU A 57 -8.71 -2.45 2.85
N TYR A 58 -9.42 -3.21 3.69
CA TYR A 58 -10.86 -3.03 3.90
C TYR A 58 -11.17 -1.61 4.41
N PHE A 59 -10.49 -1.16 5.46
CA PHE A 59 -10.69 0.17 6.01
C PHE A 59 -10.27 1.27 5.03
N LEU A 60 -9.15 1.07 4.32
CA LEU A 60 -8.70 1.97 3.28
C LEU A 60 -9.77 2.18 2.18
N GLY A 61 -10.38 1.08 1.70
CA GLY A 61 -11.47 1.14 0.73
C GLY A 61 -12.74 1.82 1.29
N LYS A 62 -13.06 1.60 2.58
CA LYS A 62 -14.17 2.29 3.24
C LYS A 62 -13.93 3.80 3.36
N PHE A 63 -12.72 4.21 3.73
CA PHE A 63 -12.38 5.63 3.82
C PHE A 63 -12.42 6.30 2.45
N ALA A 64 -11.87 5.66 1.41
CA ALA A 64 -11.96 6.16 0.04
C ALA A 64 -13.43 6.34 -0.42
N ALA A 65 -14.31 5.39 -0.12
CA ALA A 65 -15.73 5.49 -0.44
C ALA A 65 -16.44 6.61 0.34
N SER A 66 -16.09 6.82 1.61
CA SER A 66 -16.71 7.86 2.46
C SER A 66 -16.27 9.28 2.14
N GLU A 67 -15.04 9.48 1.66
CA GLU A 67 -14.51 10.81 1.35
C GLU A 67 -15.10 11.41 0.07
N GLY A 68 -15.87 10.65 -0.71
CA GLY A 68 -16.50 11.13 -1.95
C GLY A 68 -15.52 11.60 -3.04
N LYS A 69 -14.21 11.40 -2.83
CA LYS A 69 -13.16 11.72 -3.79
C LYS A 69 -13.31 10.76 -4.96
N ALA A 70 -13.35 11.30 -6.18
CA ALA A 70 -13.47 10.52 -7.42
C ALA A 70 -12.47 9.35 -7.38
N GLY A 71 -13.01 8.13 -7.27
CA GLY A 71 -12.32 6.93 -6.80
C GLY A 71 -11.23 6.36 -7.70
N GLY A 72 -10.68 7.14 -8.65
CA GLY A 72 -9.55 6.72 -9.47
C GLY A 72 -8.21 6.86 -8.75
N GLU A 73 -7.99 7.95 -8.01
CA GLU A 73 -6.64 8.30 -7.50
C GLU A 73 -6.22 7.56 -6.22
N PHE A 74 -7.17 7.15 -5.37
CA PHE A 74 -6.86 6.68 -4.02
C PHE A 74 -7.01 5.16 -3.86
N TYR A 75 -7.97 4.56 -4.57
CA TYR A 75 -8.31 3.15 -4.40
C TYR A 75 -8.93 2.56 -5.66
N THR A 76 -8.23 1.62 -6.28
CA THR A 76 -8.80 0.82 -7.37
C THR A 76 -9.54 -0.39 -6.78
N PRO A 77 -10.81 -0.63 -7.14
CA PRO A 77 -11.54 -1.81 -6.66
C PRO A 77 -10.79 -3.11 -6.93
N ARG A 78 -10.74 -4.01 -5.92
CA ARG A 78 -10.01 -5.28 -5.98
C ARG A 78 -10.34 -6.15 -7.20
N SER A 79 -11.59 -6.13 -7.67
CA SER A 79 -11.98 -6.87 -8.87
C SER A 79 -11.25 -6.38 -10.14
N ILE A 80 -11.06 -5.07 -10.29
CA ILE A 80 -10.35 -4.47 -11.41
C ILE A 80 -8.86 -4.76 -11.29
N VAL A 81 -8.28 -4.53 -10.11
CA VAL A 81 -6.86 -4.82 -9.83
C VAL A 81 -6.53 -6.28 -10.14
N ARG A 82 -7.32 -7.23 -9.62
CA ARG A 82 -7.15 -8.66 -9.88
C ARG A 82 -7.20 -8.97 -11.36
N THR A 83 -8.21 -8.45 -12.06
CA THR A 83 -8.35 -8.69 -13.50
C THR A 83 -7.10 -8.24 -14.27
N MET A 84 -6.57 -7.05 -13.97
CA MET A 84 -5.37 -6.54 -14.65
C MET A 84 -4.13 -7.37 -14.34
N VAL A 85 -3.93 -7.78 -13.08
CA VAL A 85 -2.78 -8.60 -12.69
C VAL A 85 -2.83 -9.99 -13.33
N GLU A 86 -4.00 -10.64 -13.31
CA GLU A 86 -4.20 -11.98 -13.90
C GLU A 86 -4.00 -11.96 -15.43
N MET A 87 -4.24 -10.83 -16.10
CA MET A 87 -3.97 -10.67 -17.53
C MET A 87 -2.49 -10.47 -17.84
N LEU A 88 -1.73 -9.83 -16.94
CA LEU A 88 -0.30 -9.57 -17.16
C LEU A 88 0.61 -10.73 -16.75
N GLU A 89 0.17 -11.55 -15.79
CA GLU A 89 0.91 -12.70 -15.29
C GLU A 89 2.35 -12.38 -14.86
N PRO A 90 2.58 -11.44 -13.91
CA PRO A 90 3.92 -10.98 -13.53
C PRO A 90 4.66 -12.00 -12.66
N PHE A 91 5.12 -13.10 -13.24
CA PHE A 91 5.83 -14.17 -12.52
C PHE A 91 7.25 -13.80 -12.07
N ASN A 92 7.95 -12.95 -12.83
CA ASN A 92 9.32 -12.52 -12.56
C ASN A 92 9.59 -11.19 -13.26
N GLY A 93 10.50 -10.38 -12.73
CA GLY A 93 10.91 -9.10 -13.31
C GLY A 93 10.41 -7.88 -12.53
N ARG A 94 10.50 -6.71 -13.14
CA ARG A 94 10.23 -5.41 -12.49
C ARG A 94 8.80 -4.99 -12.76
N VAL A 95 8.02 -4.83 -11.68
CA VAL A 95 6.65 -4.32 -11.72
C VAL A 95 6.66 -2.86 -11.29
N PHE A 96 6.10 -1.98 -12.12
CA PHE A 96 6.08 -0.55 -11.89
C PHE A 96 4.67 0.04 -11.94
N ASP A 97 4.35 0.89 -10.96
CA ASP A 97 3.16 1.74 -10.98
C ASP A 97 3.56 3.22 -10.74
N PRO A 98 3.55 4.09 -11.78
CA PRO A 98 3.91 5.50 -11.65
C PRO A 98 2.87 6.35 -10.92
N ALA A 99 1.70 5.80 -10.55
CA ALA A 99 0.67 6.48 -9.79
C ALA A 99 0.05 5.48 -8.80
N CYS A 100 0.91 4.93 -7.92
CA CYS A 100 0.62 3.69 -7.20
C CYS A 100 -0.50 3.80 -6.17
N GLY A 101 -0.96 5.01 -5.86
CA GLY A 101 -1.96 5.23 -4.83
C GLY A 101 -1.50 4.57 -3.54
N SER A 102 -2.37 3.75 -2.97
CA SER A 102 -2.15 2.99 -1.74
C SER A 102 -1.40 1.65 -1.93
N GLY A 103 -0.87 1.37 -3.12
CA GLY A 103 -0.07 0.19 -3.41
C GLY A 103 -0.87 -1.10 -3.66
N GLY A 104 -2.19 -1.00 -3.89
CA GLY A 104 -3.06 -2.17 -4.09
C GLY A 104 -2.66 -3.03 -5.30
N MET A 105 -2.11 -2.44 -6.36
CA MET A 105 -1.60 -3.19 -7.53
C MET A 105 -0.49 -4.16 -7.13
N PHE A 106 0.44 -3.71 -6.28
CA PHE A 106 1.59 -4.52 -5.85
C PHE A 106 1.19 -5.65 -4.91
N VAL A 107 0.26 -5.38 -3.99
CA VAL A 107 -0.33 -6.41 -3.11
C VAL A 107 -0.93 -7.53 -3.96
N GLN A 108 -1.71 -7.17 -4.98
CA GLN A 108 -2.33 -8.18 -5.85
C GLN A 108 -1.32 -8.90 -6.76
N ALA A 109 -0.25 -8.22 -7.19
CA ALA A 109 0.83 -8.85 -7.97
C ALA A 109 1.57 -9.91 -7.14
N GLU A 110 1.92 -9.63 -5.88
CA GLU A 110 2.56 -10.61 -4.99
C GLU A 110 1.62 -11.79 -4.67
N GLU A 111 0.34 -11.49 -4.42
CA GLU A 111 -0.68 -12.53 -4.20
C GLU A 111 -0.88 -13.41 -5.45
N PHE A 112 -0.82 -12.84 -6.66
CA PHE A 112 -0.87 -13.62 -7.91
C PHE A 112 0.29 -14.61 -7.99
N VAL A 113 1.53 -14.14 -7.77
CA VAL A 113 2.74 -14.98 -7.80
C VAL A 113 2.60 -16.13 -6.81
N LYS A 114 2.16 -15.83 -5.58
CA LYS A 114 1.94 -16.82 -4.53
C LYS A 114 0.86 -17.85 -4.90
N GLN A 115 -0.28 -17.41 -5.42
CA GLN A 115 -1.39 -18.30 -5.81
C GLN A 115 -1.01 -19.24 -6.96
N HIS A 116 -0.09 -18.81 -7.83
CA HIS A 116 0.39 -19.59 -8.96
C HIS A 116 1.72 -20.32 -8.68
N SER A 117 2.07 -20.52 -7.40
CA SER A 117 3.27 -21.25 -6.97
C SER A 117 4.60 -20.66 -7.49
N GLY A 118 4.61 -19.37 -7.81
CA GLY A 118 5.81 -18.63 -8.12
C GLY A 118 6.54 -18.16 -6.86
N ASN A 119 7.70 -17.53 -7.05
CA ASN A 119 8.51 -17.00 -5.97
C ASN A 119 8.39 -15.48 -5.91
N ARG A 120 7.90 -14.94 -4.79
CA ARG A 120 7.75 -13.47 -4.59
C ARG A 120 9.05 -12.70 -4.73
N ASN A 121 10.20 -13.34 -4.54
CA ASN A 121 11.52 -12.71 -4.69
C ASN A 121 11.93 -12.57 -6.18
N ASP A 122 11.20 -13.18 -7.10
CA ASP A 122 11.47 -13.06 -8.53
C ASP A 122 10.87 -11.77 -9.10
N ILE A 123 10.00 -11.08 -8.36
CA ILE A 123 9.47 -9.76 -8.72
C ILE A 123 10.11 -8.65 -7.88
N SER A 124 10.34 -7.50 -8.50
CA SER A 124 10.81 -6.28 -7.83
C SER A 124 9.80 -5.16 -8.02
N ILE A 125 9.37 -4.56 -6.91
CA ILE A 125 8.30 -3.56 -6.89
C ILE A 125 8.88 -2.14 -6.92
N TYR A 126 8.43 -1.35 -7.89
CA TYR A 126 8.74 0.06 -8.03
C TYR A 126 7.45 0.87 -8.13
N GLY A 127 7.43 2.07 -7.57
CA GLY A 127 6.28 2.94 -7.75
C GLY A 127 6.50 4.39 -7.38
N GLN A 128 5.54 5.21 -7.72
CA GLN A 128 5.56 6.62 -7.37
C GLN A 128 4.14 7.09 -7.03
N GLU A 129 4.04 7.99 -6.05
CA GLU A 129 2.78 8.61 -5.65
C GLU A 129 3.02 10.08 -5.32
N LYS A 130 2.17 10.95 -5.86
CA LYS A 130 2.27 12.41 -5.69
C LYS A 130 1.77 12.86 -4.33
N ASN A 131 0.71 12.24 -3.82
CA ASN A 131 0.09 12.64 -2.57
C ASN A 131 0.88 12.10 -1.36
N PRO A 132 1.38 12.98 -0.47
CA PRO A 132 2.18 12.56 0.68
C PRO A 132 1.45 11.62 1.63
N THR A 133 0.15 11.79 1.81
CA THR A 133 -0.66 10.93 2.68
C THR A 133 -0.81 9.55 2.04
N THR A 134 -1.19 9.51 0.76
CA THR A 134 -1.38 8.26 0.01
C THR A 134 -0.08 7.47 -0.11
N TRP A 135 1.05 8.14 -0.34
CA TRP A 135 2.37 7.51 -0.37
C TRP A 135 2.72 6.82 0.97
N ARG A 136 2.40 7.45 2.11
CA ARG A 136 2.57 6.82 3.43
C ARG A 136 1.65 5.61 3.60
N LEU A 137 0.41 5.68 3.10
CA LEU A 137 -0.51 4.54 3.12
C LEU A 137 0.05 3.36 2.32
N ALA A 138 0.63 3.60 1.13
CA ALA A 138 1.30 2.56 0.35
C ALA A 138 2.48 1.94 1.10
N LYS A 139 3.37 2.76 1.67
CA LYS A 139 4.51 2.26 2.47
C LYS A 139 4.06 1.36 3.62
N MET A 140 3.03 1.77 4.36
CA MET A 140 2.45 0.95 5.44
C MET A 140 1.80 -0.33 4.91
N ASN A 141 1.03 -0.25 3.83
CA ASN A 141 0.31 -1.38 3.23
C ASN A 141 1.28 -2.50 2.78
N LEU A 142 2.38 -2.11 2.15
CA LEU A 142 3.43 -3.04 1.71
C LEU A 142 4.23 -3.59 2.88
N ALA A 143 4.55 -2.75 3.88
CA ALA A 143 5.27 -3.18 5.08
C ALA A 143 4.49 -4.22 5.89
N LEU A 144 3.16 -4.07 6.02
CA LEU A 144 2.30 -5.04 6.70
C LEU A 144 2.33 -6.43 6.05
N ARG A 145 2.68 -6.54 4.76
CA ARG A 145 2.81 -7.80 4.00
C ARG A 145 4.25 -8.22 3.73
N GLY A 146 5.20 -7.51 4.33
CA GLY A 146 6.63 -7.72 4.11
C GLY A 146 7.06 -7.55 2.64
N ILE A 147 6.34 -6.77 1.84
CA ILE A 147 6.64 -6.56 0.42
C ILE A 147 7.76 -5.52 0.31
N GLU A 148 8.94 -5.97 -0.08
CA GLU A 148 10.06 -5.08 -0.41
C GLU A 148 9.71 -4.22 -1.64
N ASN A 149 10.07 -2.94 -1.59
CA ASN A 149 9.65 -1.96 -2.58
C ASN A 149 10.61 -0.78 -2.67
N ASP A 150 10.61 -0.15 -3.84
CA ASP A 150 11.16 1.17 -4.08
C ASP A 150 10.05 2.12 -4.56
N LEU A 151 9.40 2.81 -3.61
CA LEU A 151 8.41 3.86 -3.91
C LEU A 151 9.04 5.26 -4.05
N GLY A 152 10.35 5.32 -4.31
CA GLY A 152 11.14 6.54 -4.24
C GLY A 152 11.48 6.97 -2.80
N PRO A 153 12.43 7.91 -2.65
CA PRO A 153 12.84 8.45 -1.35
C PRO A 153 11.79 9.39 -0.72
N ARG A 154 10.82 9.87 -1.51
CA ARG A 154 9.73 10.75 -1.10
C ARG A 154 8.58 10.67 -2.11
N TRP A 155 7.44 11.26 -1.75
CA TRP A 155 6.36 11.53 -2.71
C TRP A 155 6.80 12.57 -3.74
N GLY A 156 6.20 12.51 -4.94
CA GLY A 156 6.54 13.40 -6.04
C GLY A 156 5.65 13.18 -7.25
N ASP A 157 5.52 14.21 -8.09
CA ASP A 157 4.80 14.10 -9.36
C ASP A 157 5.63 13.33 -10.38
N SER A 158 5.05 12.30 -10.99
CA SER A 158 5.76 11.39 -11.90
C SER A 158 6.14 12.01 -13.24
N PHE A 159 5.55 13.17 -13.61
CA PHE A 159 5.94 13.94 -14.79
C PHE A 159 7.04 14.95 -14.48
N ASP A 160 6.89 15.73 -13.40
CA ASP A 160 7.82 16.81 -13.06
C ASP A 160 9.09 16.31 -12.35
N ASP A 161 9.00 15.16 -11.68
CA ASP A 161 9.98 14.69 -10.72
C ASP A 161 10.02 13.16 -10.69
N ALA A 162 10.51 12.58 -11.78
CA ALA A 162 10.62 11.14 -11.94
C ALA A 162 11.61 10.55 -10.92
N MET A 163 11.11 9.73 -10.00
CA MET A 163 11.93 9.05 -8.97
C MET A 163 12.72 7.87 -9.54
N HIS A 164 12.31 7.37 -10.69
CA HIS A 164 12.88 6.19 -11.34
C HIS A 164 13.21 6.46 -12.83
N PRO A 165 14.06 7.46 -13.16
CA PRO A 165 14.24 7.93 -14.53
C PRO A 165 14.87 6.89 -15.47
N ASP A 166 15.70 5.99 -14.92
CA ASP A 166 16.39 4.94 -15.66
C ASP A 166 15.70 3.57 -15.59
N LEU A 167 14.55 3.48 -14.89
CA LEU A 167 13.84 2.22 -14.71
C LEU A 167 13.21 1.77 -16.04
N ARG A 168 13.56 0.55 -16.46
CA ARG A 168 12.88 -0.16 -17.54
C ARG A 168 12.08 -1.31 -16.93
N ALA A 169 10.81 -1.09 -16.65
CA ALA A 169 9.96 -2.12 -16.06
C ALA A 169 9.57 -3.19 -17.10
N ASP A 170 9.40 -4.41 -16.63
CA ASP A 170 8.92 -5.54 -17.43
C ASP A 170 7.38 -5.54 -17.46
N PHE A 171 6.75 -5.08 -16.37
CA PHE A 171 5.31 -4.89 -16.25
C PHE A 171 4.99 -3.50 -15.72
N ILE A 172 4.03 -2.82 -16.34
CA ILE A 172 3.50 -1.53 -15.86
C ILE A 172 2.01 -1.70 -15.62
N LEU A 173 1.58 -1.45 -14.37
CA LEU A 173 0.20 -1.55 -13.91
C LEU A 173 -0.13 -0.26 -13.21
N THR A 174 -1.18 0.46 -13.65
CA THR A 174 -1.54 1.73 -13.04
C THR A 174 -2.99 2.09 -13.30
N ASN A 175 -3.61 2.78 -12.35
CA ASN A 175 -4.90 3.44 -12.51
C ASN A 175 -4.70 4.93 -12.22
N PRO A 176 -4.27 5.72 -13.21
CA PRO A 176 -3.93 7.12 -13.00
C PRO A 176 -5.20 7.98 -12.84
N PRO A 177 -5.08 9.21 -12.33
CA PRO A 177 -6.19 10.15 -12.33
C PRO A 177 -6.83 10.33 -13.71
N PHE A 178 -8.16 10.21 -13.77
CA PHE A 178 -8.92 10.58 -14.96
C PHE A 178 -9.13 12.10 -15.04
N GLY A 179 -8.85 12.69 -16.20
CA GLY A 179 -9.27 14.06 -16.54
C GLY A 179 -8.47 15.19 -15.90
N LYS A 180 -7.27 14.92 -15.37
CA LYS A 180 -6.35 15.99 -14.95
C LYS A 180 -5.54 16.48 -16.16
N THR A 181 -5.55 17.78 -16.40
CA THR A 181 -4.62 18.42 -17.33
C THR A 181 -3.24 18.39 -16.69
N VAL A 182 -2.28 17.79 -17.40
CA VAL A 182 -0.84 17.81 -17.07
C VAL A 182 -0.32 19.23 -17.21
#